data_AF-A0A4R8L3C5-F1
#
_entry.id   AF-A0A4R8L3C5-F1
#
_cell.length_a   1.000
_cell.length_b   1.000
_cell.length_c   1.000
_cell.angle_alpha   90.00
_cell.angle_beta   90.00
_cell.angle_gamma   90.00
#
_symmetry.space_group_name_H-M   'P 1'
#
loop_
_entity.id
_entity.type
_entity.pdbx_description
1 polymer ?
#
loop_
_entity_poly.entity_id
_entity_poly.type
_entity_poly.pdbx_seq_one_letter_code
_entity_poly.pdbx_strand_id
1 'polypeptide(L)'
;MHVLILEDEPLIAQGLEREVRAHFGARLAALALHDNVEQALAALRQHDYDLLLLDLHLHGADGYDLLRQVQKAPFQTIIVSAHAERSITAFEFGVLDFVAKPFSRERLHKALQRYTGRHTEAASLAVKKRGALEWIAMADIDHVQADGHYSNIVLRSGEHCFHDLPIDKLMALLPPHFLRVHRSYIVNSLGFKRLQIAAGGKYALDTQTSTGIPVSRSSYPALKQRLLG
;
A
#
# COMPACT_ATOMS: atom_id res chain seq x y z
N MET A 1 4.01 17.99 0.84
CA MET A 1 3.37 16.82 1.46
C MET A 1 2.78 17.19 2.81
N HIS A 2 1.65 16.59 3.17
CA HIS A 2 0.95 16.78 4.44
C HIS A 2 1.12 15.53 5.30
N VAL A 3 1.55 15.71 6.54
CA VAL A 3 1.74 14.62 7.51
C VAL A 3 0.77 14.79 8.66
N LEU A 4 0.12 13.71 9.06
CA LEU A 4 -0.65 13.63 10.29
C LEU A 4 0.09 12.75 11.30
N ILE A 5 0.22 13.22 12.54
CA ILE A 5 0.68 12.43 13.69
C ILE A 5 -0.51 12.26 14.63
N LEU A 6 -0.80 11.01 15.00
CA LEU A 6 -1.78 10.66 16.01
C LEU A 6 -1.09 9.93 17.15
N GLU A 7 -0.89 10.62 18.26
CA GLU A 7 -0.08 10.21 19.41
C GLU A 7 -0.55 10.98 20.64
N ASP A 8 -0.99 10.28 21.69
CA ASP A 8 -1.50 10.87 22.92
C ASP A 8 -0.41 11.18 23.94
N GLU A 9 0.77 10.53 23.85
CA GLU A 9 1.90 10.82 24.75
C GLU A 9 2.69 12.07 24.28
N PRO A 10 2.66 13.21 25.00
CA PRO A 10 3.19 14.48 24.49
C PRO A 10 4.69 14.45 24.16
N LEU A 11 5.48 13.73 24.95
CA LEU A 11 6.92 13.61 24.72
C LEU A 11 7.24 12.81 23.45
N ILE A 12 6.45 11.78 23.16
CA ILE A 12 6.61 10.99 21.95
C ILE A 12 6.14 11.79 20.74
N ALA A 13 5.00 12.47 20.86
CA ALA A 13 4.44 13.29 19.80
C ALA A 13 5.43 14.40 19.37
N GLN A 14 6.04 15.08 20.34
CA GLN A 14 7.11 16.07 20.10
C GLN A 14 8.35 15.45 19.45
N GLY A 15 8.74 14.25 19.88
CA GLY A 15 9.85 13.50 19.29
C GLY A 15 9.59 13.16 17.83
N LEU A 16 8.40 12.64 17.52
CA LEU A 16 7.96 12.32 16.16
C LEU A 16 7.92 13.57 15.28
N GLU A 17 7.31 14.66 15.77
CA GLU A 17 7.23 15.93 15.04
C GLU A 17 8.63 16.43 14.67
N ARG A 18 9.58 16.44 15.63
CA ARG A 18 10.94 16.87 15.39
C ARG A 18 11.62 16.05 14.29
N GLU A 19 11.50 14.73 14.35
CA GLU A 19 12.13 13.85 13.36
C GLU A 19 11.48 13.94 11.98
N VAL A 20 10.15 14.08 11.91
CA VAL A 20 9.41 14.30 10.65
C VAL A 20 9.83 15.62 10.00
N ARG A 21 9.89 16.71 10.77
CA ARG A 21 10.36 18.01 10.28
C ARG A 21 11.80 17.94 9.79
N ALA A 22 12.68 17.29 10.57
CA ALA A 22 14.09 17.13 10.19
C ALA A 22 14.27 16.27 8.93
N HIS A 23 13.46 15.23 8.74
CA HIS A 23 13.55 14.33 7.61
C HIS A 23 13.02 14.95 6.30
N PHE A 24 11.84 15.58 6.34
CA PHE A 24 11.20 16.11 5.13
C PHE A 24 11.60 17.54 4.79
N GLY A 25 11.99 18.35 5.77
CA GLY A 25 12.40 19.75 5.57
C GLY A 25 11.41 20.51 4.70
N ALA A 26 11.91 21.11 3.62
CA ALA A 26 11.11 21.91 2.67
C ALA A 26 10.02 21.12 1.92
N ARG A 27 10.05 19.78 1.91
CA ARG A 27 9.00 18.95 1.28
C ARG A 27 7.72 18.93 2.11
N LEU A 28 7.82 19.19 3.42
CA LEU A 28 6.70 19.19 4.36
C LEU A 28 5.92 20.51 4.23
N ALA A 29 4.74 20.45 3.61
CA ALA A 29 3.86 21.60 3.43
C ALA A 29 2.98 21.83 4.67
N ALA A 30 2.55 20.76 5.33
CA ALA A 30 1.79 20.84 6.58
C ALA A 30 2.10 19.63 7.48
N LEU A 31 2.03 19.87 8.79
CA LEU A 31 2.09 18.83 9.81
C LEU A 31 1.00 19.11 10.84
N ALA A 32 0.11 18.14 11.01
CA ALA A 32 -0.93 18.17 12.05
C ALA A 32 -0.61 17.11 13.11
N LEU A 33 -0.93 17.44 14.36
CA LEU A 33 -0.76 16.56 15.51
C LEU A 33 -2.09 16.54 16.26
N HIS A 34 -2.62 15.33 16.46
CA HIS A 34 -3.82 15.08 17.26
C HIS A 34 -3.52 14.00 18.31
N ASP A 35 -4.24 14.04 19.42
CA ASP A 35 -4.07 13.11 20.56
C ASP A 35 -5.24 12.12 20.68
N ASN A 36 -6.23 12.20 19.80
CA ASN A 36 -7.38 11.31 19.80
C ASN A 36 -7.94 11.05 18.40
N VAL A 37 -8.63 9.91 18.30
CA VAL A 37 -9.16 9.37 17.05
C VAL A 37 -10.23 10.29 16.42
N GLU A 38 -11.05 10.96 17.23
CA GLU A 38 -12.12 11.82 16.72
C GLU A 38 -11.56 13.03 15.96
N GLN A 39 -10.59 13.72 16.56
CA GLN A 39 -9.91 14.84 15.91
C GLN A 39 -9.15 14.40 14.65
N ALA A 40 -8.46 13.26 14.71
CA ALA A 40 -7.78 12.70 13.55
C ALA A 40 -8.76 12.39 12.40
N LEU A 41 -9.91 11.77 12.69
CA LEU A 41 -10.95 11.50 11.68
C LEU A 41 -11.52 12.79 11.09
N ALA A 42 -11.74 13.83 11.91
CA ALA A 42 -12.19 15.13 11.43
C ALA A 42 -11.16 15.75 10.48
N ALA A 43 -9.88 15.72 10.84
CA ALA A 43 -8.79 16.24 10.02
C ALA A 43 -8.64 15.47 8.71
N LEU A 44 -8.68 14.14 8.75
CA LEU A 44 -8.59 13.27 7.57
C LEU A 44 -9.76 13.45 6.57
N ARG A 45 -10.90 14.00 7.02
CA ARG A 45 -12.03 14.36 6.12
C ARG A 45 -11.89 15.75 5.50
N GLN A 46 -11.15 16.64 6.14
CA GLN A 46 -11.03 18.04 5.73
C GLN A 46 -9.81 18.30 4.85
N HIS A 47 -8.76 17.48 4.99
CA HIS A 47 -7.49 17.66 4.30
C HIS A 47 -6.97 16.35 3.73
N ASP A 48 -6.38 16.42 2.55
CA ASP A 48 -5.59 15.33 2.01
C ASP A 48 -4.26 15.25 2.76
N TYR A 49 -4.00 14.08 3.33
CA TYR A 49 -2.72 13.72 3.93
C TYR A 49 -2.00 12.76 3.00
N ASP A 50 -0.67 12.75 3.07
CA ASP A 50 0.15 11.79 2.33
C ASP A 50 0.69 10.69 3.26
N LEU A 51 0.94 11.03 4.53
CA LEU A 51 1.51 10.13 5.53
C LEU A 51 0.84 10.30 6.89
N LEU A 52 0.44 9.19 7.50
CA LEU A 52 -0.04 9.08 8.87
C LEU A 52 1.02 8.36 9.73
N LEU A 53 1.46 8.99 10.82
CA LEU A 53 2.15 8.31 11.91
C LEU A 53 1.11 8.03 13.01
N LEU A 54 0.93 6.78 13.38
CA LEU A 54 -0.18 6.32 14.22
C LEU A 54 0.31 5.52 15.42
N ASP A 55 -0.02 5.95 16.63
CA ASP A 55 -0.05 5.01 17.77
C ASP A 55 -1.33 4.15 17.75
N LEU A 56 -1.18 2.91 18.18
CA LEU A 56 -2.26 1.95 18.34
C LEU A 56 -2.99 2.09 19.67
N HIS A 57 -2.39 2.72 20.68
CA HIS A 57 -3.05 2.96 21.96
C HIS A 57 -3.27 4.45 22.13
N LEU A 58 -4.52 4.91 22.08
CA LEU A 58 -4.84 6.33 22.07
C LEU A 58 -5.94 6.62 23.10
N HIS A 59 -5.58 7.03 24.30
CA HIS A 59 -6.53 7.30 25.39
C HIS A 59 -7.56 6.15 25.59
N GLY A 60 -7.13 4.89 25.45
CA GLY A 60 -7.98 3.70 25.56
C GLY A 60 -8.69 3.27 24.27
N ALA A 61 -8.56 4.01 23.17
CA ALA A 61 -9.00 3.60 21.83
C ALA A 61 -7.90 2.81 21.10
N ASP A 62 -8.32 1.88 20.23
CA ASP A 62 -7.41 1.09 19.38
C ASP A 62 -7.22 1.74 18.01
N GLY A 63 -5.98 2.09 17.67
CA GLY A 63 -5.63 2.69 16.38
C GLY A 63 -5.97 1.80 15.18
N TYR A 64 -6.13 0.49 15.35
CA TYR A 64 -6.64 -0.36 14.26
C TYR A 64 -8.08 -0.05 13.87
N ASP A 65 -8.91 0.42 14.80
CA ASP A 65 -10.30 0.78 14.48
C ASP A 65 -10.37 2.07 13.65
N LEU A 66 -9.39 2.97 13.83
CA LEU A 66 -9.17 4.08 12.90
C LEU A 66 -8.80 3.53 11.52
N LEU A 67 -7.81 2.64 11.42
CA LEU A 67 -7.35 2.07 10.15
C LEU A 67 -8.46 1.33 9.39
N ARG A 68 -9.38 0.65 10.08
CA ARG A 68 -10.58 0.05 9.46
C ARG A 68 -11.48 1.10 8.80
N GLN A 69 -11.66 2.25 9.44
CA GLN A 69 -12.52 3.33 8.94
C GLN A 69 -11.91 4.07 7.75
N VAL A 70 -10.58 4.17 7.71
CA VAL A 70 -9.83 4.94 6.70
C VAL A 70 -9.11 4.05 5.67
N GLN A 71 -9.47 2.77 5.58
CA GLN A 71 -8.80 1.77 4.74
C GLN A 71 -8.73 2.14 3.24
N LYS A 72 -9.59 3.05 2.77
CA LYS A 72 -9.62 3.53 1.37
C LYS A 72 -8.91 4.87 1.16
N ALA A 73 -8.33 5.44 2.21
CA ALA A 73 -7.69 6.74 2.11
C ALA A 73 -6.36 6.65 1.34
N PRO A 74 -6.00 7.68 0.56
CA PRO A 74 -4.84 7.64 -0.33
C PRO A 74 -3.48 7.80 0.39
N PHE A 75 -3.46 7.98 1.72
CA PHE A 75 -2.24 8.16 2.50
C PHE A 75 -1.59 6.84 2.89
N GLN A 76 -0.28 6.89 3.13
CA GLN A 76 0.48 5.78 3.71
C GLN A 76 0.47 5.89 5.24
N THR A 77 0.61 4.77 5.94
CA THR A 77 0.63 4.74 7.41
C THR A 77 1.93 4.13 7.91
N ILE A 78 2.59 4.76 8.88
CA ILE A 78 3.62 4.14 9.73
C ILE A 78 3.03 4.01 11.12
N ILE A 79 2.98 2.78 11.65
CA ILE A 79 2.57 2.57 13.05
C ILE A 79 3.77 2.83 13.96
N VAL A 80 3.55 3.53 15.06
CA VAL A 80 4.53 3.78 16.12
C VAL A 80 3.90 3.39 17.45
N SER A 81 4.26 2.23 18.01
CA SER A 81 3.57 1.73 19.22
C SER A 81 4.47 0.93 20.15
N ALA A 82 4.14 0.91 21.45
CA ALA A 82 4.82 0.09 22.45
C ALA A 82 4.52 -1.42 22.29
N HIS A 83 3.44 -1.76 21.59
CA HIS A 83 2.96 -3.13 21.41
C HIS A 83 3.52 -3.79 20.15
N ALA A 84 4.82 -4.12 20.16
CA ALA A 84 5.52 -4.70 19.02
C ALA A 84 4.94 -6.05 18.53
N GLU A 85 4.33 -6.82 19.43
CA GLU A 85 3.64 -8.07 19.15
C GLU A 85 2.47 -7.91 18.16
N ARG A 86 1.90 -6.70 18.09
CA ARG A 86 0.79 -6.38 17.19
C ARG A 86 1.24 -6.07 15.76
N SER A 87 2.54 -6.13 15.47
CA SER A 87 3.10 -5.84 14.14
C SER A 87 2.62 -6.80 13.04
N ILE A 88 2.23 -8.03 13.37
CA ILE A 88 1.68 -8.97 12.39
C ILE A 88 0.33 -8.49 11.87
N THR A 89 -0.54 -7.99 12.75
CA THR A 89 -1.85 -7.45 12.38
C THR A 89 -1.73 -6.20 11.51
N ALA A 90 -0.68 -5.40 11.69
CA ALA A 90 -0.41 -4.22 10.89
C ALA A 90 -0.35 -4.51 9.37
N PHE A 91 0.07 -5.73 9.00
CA PHE A 91 0.13 -6.15 7.60
C PHE A 91 -1.25 -6.24 6.94
N GLU A 92 -2.30 -6.58 7.69
CA GLU A 92 -3.67 -6.64 7.17
C GLU A 92 -4.18 -5.27 6.70
N PHE A 93 -3.57 -4.19 7.21
CA PHE A 93 -3.92 -2.81 6.90
C PHE A 93 -3.00 -2.17 5.86
N GLY A 94 -2.03 -2.91 5.31
CA GLY A 94 -1.14 -2.40 4.26
C GLY A 94 -0.26 -1.23 4.71
N VAL A 95 0.10 -1.16 6.00
CA VAL A 95 0.95 -0.08 6.51
C VAL A 95 2.35 -0.15 5.90
N LEU A 96 2.99 1.01 5.77
CA LEU A 96 4.33 1.18 5.24
C LEU A 96 5.40 0.55 6.12
N ASP A 97 5.27 0.72 7.45
CA ASP A 97 6.23 0.24 8.43
C ASP A 97 5.62 0.20 9.84
N PHE A 98 6.27 -0.53 10.76
CA PHE A 98 5.94 -0.61 12.17
C PHE A 98 7.17 -0.30 13.03
N VAL A 99 7.12 0.77 13.81
CA VAL A 99 8.19 1.25 14.69
C VAL A 99 7.81 0.96 16.15
N ALA A 100 8.53 0.04 16.79
CA ALA A 100 8.32 -0.25 18.20
C ALA A 100 8.85 0.88 19.10
N LYS A 101 8.06 1.31 20.09
CA LYS A 101 8.51 2.18 21.19
C LYS A 101 9.21 1.32 22.26
N PRO A 102 10.30 1.81 22.89
CA PRO A 102 11.05 3.01 22.53
C PRO A 102 11.82 2.82 21.21
N PHE A 103 11.87 3.87 20.38
CA PHE A 103 12.56 3.84 19.09
C PHE A 103 13.80 4.73 19.08
N SER A 104 14.82 4.31 18.32
CA SER A 104 15.95 5.17 18.00
C SER A 104 15.61 6.12 16.85
N ARG A 105 16.32 7.25 16.80
CA ARG A 105 16.26 8.19 15.67
C ARG A 105 16.50 7.49 14.32
N GLU A 106 17.48 6.59 14.26
CA GLU A 106 17.79 5.81 13.06
C GLU A 106 16.63 4.90 12.63
N ARG A 107 15.96 4.24 13.59
CA ARG A 107 14.83 3.34 13.29
C ARG A 107 13.65 4.11 12.69
N LEU A 108 13.32 5.27 13.25
CA LEU A 108 12.27 6.13 12.72
C LEU A 108 12.68 6.73 11.37
N HIS A 109 13.92 7.18 11.23
CA HIS A 109 14.43 7.68 9.96
C HIS A 109 14.32 6.63 8.84
N LYS A 110 14.65 5.36 9.10
CA LYS A 110 14.44 4.26 8.13
C LYS A 110 12.96 4.09 7.74
N ALA A 111 12.04 4.24 8.69
CA ALA A 111 10.60 4.18 8.39
C ALA A 111 10.16 5.33 7.49
N LEU A 112 10.61 6.56 7.78
CA LEU A 112 10.34 7.75 6.97
C LEU A 112 11.01 7.67 5.59
N GLN A 113 12.20 7.07 5.50
CA GLN A 113 12.87 6.82 4.22
C GLN A 113 12.04 5.94 3.30
N ARG A 114 11.38 4.90 3.83
CA ARG A 114 10.46 4.05 3.06
C ARG A 114 9.31 4.84 2.43
N TYR A 115 8.91 5.94 3.05
CA TYR A 115 7.95 6.87 2.46
C TYR A 115 8.62 7.72 1.36
N THR A 116 9.80 8.30 1.61
CA THR A 116 10.49 9.14 0.61
C THR A 116 10.96 8.42 -0.64
N GLY A 117 11.27 7.11 -0.54
CA GLY A 117 11.69 6.28 -1.68
C GLY A 117 10.56 6.02 -2.70
N ARG A 118 9.31 6.38 -2.39
CA ARG A 118 8.13 5.95 -3.15
C ARG A 118 7.61 6.93 -4.21
N HIS A 119 8.46 7.81 -4.75
CA HIS A 119 8.13 8.42 -6.05
C HIS A 119 8.73 7.71 -7.26
N THR A 120 9.61 6.71 -7.09
CA THR A 120 10.06 5.88 -8.23
C THR A 120 10.46 4.42 -7.97
N GLU A 121 10.64 3.87 -6.75
CA GLU A 121 11.02 2.44 -6.54
C GLU A 121 11.03 2.13 -5.01
N ALA A 122 10.38 1.15 -4.37
CA ALA A 122 9.55 0.02 -4.72
C ALA A 122 8.44 -0.07 -3.64
N ALA A 123 7.17 -0.04 -4.04
CA ALA A 123 6.10 -0.46 -3.12
C ALA A 123 6.32 -1.95 -2.83
N SER A 124 6.22 -2.38 -1.57
CA SER A 124 6.38 -3.79 -1.19
C SER A 124 5.04 -4.36 -0.78
N LEU A 125 4.80 -5.61 -1.13
CA LEU A 125 3.60 -6.36 -0.76
C LEU A 125 4.03 -7.56 0.09
N ALA A 126 3.38 -7.76 1.23
CA ALA A 126 3.59 -8.96 2.03
C ALA A 126 2.81 -10.12 1.39
N VAL A 127 3.46 -11.27 1.24
CA VAL A 127 2.86 -12.45 0.62
C VAL A 127 3.20 -13.70 1.41
N LYS A 128 2.33 -14.70 1.34
CA LYS A 128 2.58 -16.06 1.81
C LYS A 128 3.32 -16.85 0.74
N LYS A 129 4.46 -17.41 1.12
CA LYS A 129 5.31 -18.24 0.27
C LYS A 129 5.94 -19.34 1.11
N ARG A 130 5.74 -20.60 0.70
CA ARG A 130 6.29 -21.80 1.37
C ARG A 130 6.02 -21.87 2.90
N GLY A 131 4.86 -21.39 3.34
CA GLY A 131 4.49 -21.36 4.76
C GLY A 131 5.11 -20.21 5.57
N ALA A 132 5.86 -19.31 4.94
CA ALA A 132 6.40 -18.10 5.53
C ALA A 132 5.74 -16.85 4.94
N LEU A 133 5.84 -15.73 5.67
CA LEU A 133 5.51 -14.40 5.17
C LEU A 133 6.78 -13.74 4.64
N GLU A 134 6.75 -13.32 3.38
CA GLU A 134 7.86 -12.65 2.70
C GLU A 134 7.40 -11.30 2.14
N TRP A 135 8.28 -10.31 2.15
CA TRP A 135 8.07 -9.05 1.46
C TRP A 135 8.61 -9.15 0.04
N ILE A 136 7.75 -8.90 -0.95
CA ILE A 136 8.13 -8.81 -2.35
C ILE A 136 8.05 -7.35 -2.83
N ALA A 137 8.91 -6.95 -3.75
CA ALA A 137 8.73 -5.69 -4.43
C ALA A 137 7.55 -5.82 -5.41
N MET A 138 6.62 -4.88 -5.38
CA MET A 138 5.52 -4.80 -6.34
C MET A 138 6.05 -4.59 -7.77
N ALA A 139 7.24 -4.02 -7.93
CA ALA A 139 7.92 -3.97 -9.22
C ALA A 139 8.20 -5.37 -9.79
N ASP A 140 8.41 -6.37 -8.93
CA ASP A 140 8.63 -7.77 -9.32
C ASP A 140 7.33 -8.50 -9.63
N ILE A 141 6.17 -7.94 -9.31
CA ILE A 141 4.87 -8.54 -9.65
C ILE A 141 4.62 -8.34 -11.15
N ASP A 142 4.34 -9.43 -11.84
CA ASP A 142 3.90 -9.43 -13.23
C ASP A 142 2.39 -9.28 -13.32
N HIS A 143 1.66 -10.18 -12.66
CA HIS A 143 0.21 -10.12 -12.59
C HIS A 143 -0.33 -10.81 -11.33
N VAL A 144 -1.60 -10.55 -11.03
CA VAL A 144 -2.36 -11.17 -9.96
C VAL A 144 -3.56 -11.89 -10.57
N GLN A 145 -3.77 -13.13 -10.15
CA GLN A 145 -4.90 -13.97 -10.52
C GLN A 145 -5.79 -14.22 -9.30
N ALA A 146 -7.10 -14.13 -9.49
CA ALA A 146 -8.06 -14.48 -8.44
C ALA A 146 -8.06 -15.99 -8.19
N ASP A 147 -8.00 -16.39 -6.92
CA ASP A 147 -8.07 -17.79 -6.49
C ASP A 147 -8.99 -17.94 -5.26
N GLY A 148 -10.30 -18.02 -5.51
CA GLY A 148 -11.31 -18.10 -4.45
C GLY A 148 -11.26 -16.88 -3.53
N HIS A 149 -10.97 -17.11 -2.25
CA HIS A 149 -10.82 -16.04 -1.24
C HIS A 149 -9.40 -15.47 -1.16
N TYR A 150 -8.48 -16.01 -1.94
CA TYR A 150 -7.08 -15.62 -2.01
C TYR A 150 -6.77 -14.95 -3.36
N SER A 151 -5.59 -14.35 -3.42
CA SER A 151 -5.00 -13.88 -4.67
C SER A 151 -3.68 -14.58 -4.91
N ASN A 152 -3.54 -15.22 -6.06
CA ASN A 152 -2.29 -15.77 -6.56
C ASN A 152 -1.51 -14.63 -7.23
N ILE A 153 -0.30 -14.36 -6.74
CA ILE A 153 0.59 -13.31 -7.21
C ILE A 153 1.71 -13.98 -8.00
N VAL A 154 1.79 -13.65 -9.28
CA VAL A 154 2.82 -14.17 -10.18
C VAL A 154 3.91 -13.11 -10.32
N LEU A 155 5.13 -13.49 -9.96
CA LEU A 155 6.32 -12.64 -10.11
C LEU A 155 6.87 -12.73 -11.53
N ARG A 156 7.65 -11.71 -11.93
CA ARG A 156 8.38 -11.68 -13.20
C ARG A 156 9.38 -12.83 -13.34
N SER A 157 9.82 -13.41 -12.22
CA SER A 157 10.64 -14.63 -12.21
C SER A 157 9.86 -15.90 -12.59
N GLY A 158 8.53 -15.82 -12.67
CA GLY A 158 7.62 -16.96 -12.82
C GLY A 158 7.24 -17.62 -11.49
N GLU A 159 7.74 -17.13 -10.36
CA GLU A 159 7.40 -17.66 -9.04
C GLU A 159 5.98 -17.22 -8.62
N HIS A 160 5.30 -18.12 -7.91
CA HIS A 160 3.97 -17.92 -7.37
C HIS A 160 4.00 -17.68 -5.86
N CYS A 161 3.31 -16.64 -5.43
CA CYS A 161 3.06 -16.30 -4.02
C CYS A 161 1.56 -16.12 -3.80
N PHE A 162 1.10 -16.11 -2.55
CA PHE A 162 -0.32 -15.96 -2.23
C PHE A 162 -0.56 -14.79 -1.28
N HIS A 163 -1.72 -14.16 -1.41
CA HIS A 163 -2.21 -13.18 -0.45
C HIS A 163 -3.62 -13.54 0.00
N ASP A 164 -3.92 -13.37 1.29
CA ASP A 164 -5.24 -13.68 1.87
C ASP A 164 -6.35 -12.70 1.47
N LEU A 165 -6.00 -11.63 0.74
CA LEU A 165 -6.98 -10.67 0.30
C LEU A 165 -7.58 -11.15 -1.03
N PRO A 166 -8.91 -11.13 -1.16
CA PRO A 166 -9.56 -11.26 -2.46
C PRO A 166 -9.05 -10.19 -3.42
N ILE A 167 -9.02 -10.52 -4.71
CA ILE A 167 -8.40 -9.69 -5.75
C ILE A 167 -8.88 -8.23 -5.77
N ASP A 168 -10.16 -7.96 -5.48
CA ASP A 168 -10.69 -6.60 -5.49
C ASP A 168 -10.24 -5.78 -4.27
N LYS A 169 -10.02 -6.44 -3.11
CA LYS A 169 -9.40 -5.79 -1.95
C LYS A 169 -7.90 -5.58 -2.18
N LEU A 170 -7.23 -6.57 -2.76
CA LEU A 170 -5.81 -6.46 -3.09
C LEU A 170 -5.55 -5.34 -4.11
N MET A 171 -6.41 -5.17 -5.10
CA MET A 171 -6.35 -4.07 -6.08
C MET A 171 -6.26 -2.70 -5.42
N ALA A 172 -6.97 -2.47 -4.31
CA ALA A 172 -6.95 -1.19 -3.60
C ALA A 172 -5.59 -0.87 -2.97
N LEU A 173 -4.75 -1.89 -2.73
CA LEU A 173 -3.40 -1.73 -2.21
C LEU A 173 -2.34 -1.57 -3.31
N LEU A 174 -2.69 -1.88 -4.56
CA LEU A 174 -1.75 -1.87 -5.67
C LEU A 174 -1.61 -0.47 -6.28
N PRO A 175 -0.40 -0.08 -6.70
CA PRO A 175 -0.15 1.19 -7.38
C PRO A 175 -1.03 1.41 -8.62
N PRO A 176 -1.23 2.67 -9.06
CA PRO A 176 -2.07 2.99 -10.22
C PRO A 176 -1.69 2.33 -11.56
N HIS A 177 -0.44 1.87 -11.69
CA HIS A 177 0.04 1.12 -12.87
C HIS A 177 -0.41 -0.36 -12.87
N PHE A 178 -1.01 -0.85 -11.79
CA PHE A 178 -1.73 -2.12 -11.81
C PHE A 178 -3.12 -1.89 -12.39
N LEU A 179 -3.46 -2.66 -13.43
CA LEU A 179 -4.70 -2.49 -14.18
C LEU A 179 -5.58 -3.72 -14.03
N ARG A 180 -6.85 -3.51 -13.67
CA ARG A 180 -7.87 -4.55 -13.66
C ARG A 180 -8.28 -4.88 -15.10
N VAL A 181 -7.72 -5.96 -15.66
CA VAL A 181 -7.94 -6.31 -17.08
C VAL A 181 -9.09 -7.29 -17.31
N HIS A 182 -9.41 -8.09 -16.29
CA HIS A 182 -10.49 -9.06 -16.29
C HIS A 182 -10.99 -9.26 -14.86
N ARG A 183 -12.19 -9.83 -14.68
CA ARG A 183 -12.75 -10.14 -13.34
C ARG A 183 -11.86 -11.04 -12.48
N SER A 184 -10.89 -11.71 -13.08
CA SER A 184 -9.95 -12.62 -12.41
C SER A 184 -8.49 -12.21 -12.55
N TYR A 185 -8.19 -11.08 -13.20
CA TYR A 185 -6.80 -10.67 -13.45
C TYR A 185 -6.56 -9.18 -13.18
N ILE A 186 -5.44 -8.89 -12.54
CA ILE A 186 -4.81 -7.56 -12.46
C ILE A 186 -3.42 -7.69 -13.08
N VAL A 187 -3.02 -6.74 -13.90
CA VAL A 187 -1.71 -6.77 -14.59
C VAL A 187 -0.89 -5.55 -14.22
N ASN A 188 0.41 -5.74 -13.99
CA ASN A 188 1.37 -4.64 -13.92
C ASN A 188 1.61 -4.08 -15.33
N SER A 189 1.11 -2.88 -15.63
CA SER A 189 1.21 -2.29 -16.97
C SER A 189 2.63 -1.90 -17.36
N LEU A 190 3.54 -1.74 -16.40
CA LEU A 190 4.96 -1.46 -16.69
C LEU A 190 5.64 -2.64 -17.40
N GLY A 191 5.11 -3.85 -17.25
CA GLY A 191 5.55 -5.04 -17.96
C GLY A 191 4.77 -5.31 -19.25
N PHE A 192 3.93 -4.38 -19.73
CA PHE A 192 3.14 -4.59 -20.94
C PHE A 192 4.04 -4.86 -22.16
N LYS A 193 3.68 -5.88 -22.96
CA LYS A 193 4.37 -6.22 -24.20
C LYS A 193 3.47 -6.09 -25.41
N ARG A 194 2.26 -6.67 -25.36
CA ARG A 194 1.37 -6.72 -26.51
C ARG A 194 -0.08 -6.93 -26.09
N LEU A 195 -1.00 -6.31 -26.83
CA LEU A 195 -2.44 -6.58 -26.74
C LEU A 195 -2.86 -7.42 -27.95
N GLN A 196 -3.43 -8.60 -27.70
CA GLN A 196 -3.92 -9.52 -28.73
C GLN A 196 -5.42 -9.29 -28.97
N ILE A 197 -5.80 -9.25 -30.25
CA ILE A 197 -7.18 -9.07 -30.70
C ILE A 197 -7.53 -10.27 -31.58
N ALA A 198 -8.42 -11.12 -31.09
CA ALA A 198 -8.91 -12.29 -31.83
C ALA A 198 -10.36 -12.08 -32.30
N ALA A 199 -10.77 -12.90 -33.28
CA ALA A 199 -12.14 -12.89 -33.79
C ALA A 199 -13.18 -13.11 -32.68
N GLY A 200 -14.36 -12.52 -32.85
CA GLY A 200 -15.45 -12.63 -31.88
C GLY A 200 -15.23 -11.81 -30.61
N GLY A 201 -14.46 -10.72 -30.67
CA GLY A 201 -14.27 -9.80 -29.54
C GLY A 201 -13.60 -10.49 -28.34
N LYS A 202 -12.65 -11.38 -28.61
CA LYS A 202 -11.79 -11.99 -27.59
C LYS A 202 -10.49 -11.21 -27.55
N TYR A 203 -10.13 -10.74 -26.36
CA TYR A 203 -8.96 -9.94 -26.12
C TYR A 203 -8.06 -10.63 -25.10
N ALA A 204 -6.76 -10.56 -25.31
CA ALA A 204 -5.77 -11.04 -24.36
C ALA A 204 -4.58 -10.08 -24.30
N LEU A 205 -3.85 -10.11 -23.20
CA LEU A 205 -2.70 -9.26 -22.94
C LEU A 205 -1.48 -10.14 -22.68
N ASP A 206 -0.37 -9.77 -23.30
CA ASP A 206 0.95 -10.32 -23.02
C ASP A 206 1.75 -9.29 -22.22
N THR A 207 2.38 -9.74 -21.15
CA THR A 207 3.43 -9.01 -20.46
C THR A 207 4.79 -9.47 -21.02
N GLN A 208 5.88 -8.95 -20.44
CA GLN A 208 7.22 -9.41 -20.77
C GLN A 208 7.44 -10.88 -20.39
N THR A 209 6.74 -11.39 -19.38
CA THR A 209 6.97 -12.72 -18.78
C THR A 209 5.79 -13.67 -18.89
N SER A 210 4.57 -13.17 -19.14
CA SER A 210 3.34 -13.97 -19.27
C SER A 210 2.62 -13.67 -20.59
N THR A 211 1.92 -14.67 -21.13
CA THR A 211 1.18 -14.54 -22.41
C THR A 211 -0.26 -14.97 -22.26
N GLY A 212 -1.16 -14.34 -23.01
CA GLY A 212 -2.55 -14.77 -23.13
C GLY A 212 -3.43 -14.45 -21.91
N ILE A 213 -3.07 -13.44 -21.11
CA ILE A 213 -3.87 -13.02 -19.96
C ILE A 213 -5.22 -12.49 -20.47
N PRO A 214 -6.37 -13.07 -20.07
CA PRO A 214 -7.67 -12.66 -20.59
C PRO A 214 -7.96 -11.19 -20.30
N VAL A 215 -8.55 -10.49 -21.28
CA VAL A 215 -9.04 -9.12 -21.14
C VAL A 215 -10.55 -9.09 -21.36
N SER A 216 -11.28 -8.45 -20.44
CA SER A 216 -12.73 -8.33 -20.57
C SER A 216 -13.10 -7.36 -21.70
N ARG A 217 -14.20 -7.65 -22.39
CA ARG A 217 -14.72 -6.80 -23.48
C ARG A 217 -15.03 -5.38 -23.00
N SER A 218 -15.55 -5.24 -21.78
CA SER A 218 -15.91 -3.95 -21.19
C SER A 218 -14.68 -3.15 -20.75
N SER A 219 -13.61 -3.80 -20.29
CA SER A 219 -12.36 -3.13 -19.90
C SER A 219 -11.50 -2.73 -21.10
N TYR A 220 -11.63 -3.42 -22.24
CA TYR A 220 -10.77 -3.23 -23.41
C TYR A 220 -10.63 -1.77 -23.89
N PRO A 221 -11.70 -0.96 -24.06
CA PRO A 221 -11.57 0.40 -24.56
C PRO A 221 -10.67 1.28 -23.68
N ALA A 222 -10.87 1.23 -22.36
CA ALA A 222 -10.08 1.98 -21.39
C ALA A 222 -8.63 1.49 -21.31
N LEU A 223 -8.41 0.18 -21.39
CA LEU A 223 -7.07 -0.40 -21.40
C LEU A 223 -6.30 -0.04 -22.68
N LYS A 224 -6.96 -0.09 -23.84
CA LYS A 224 -6.35 0.31 -25.11
C LYS A 224 -5.86 1.75 -25.05
N GLN A 225 -6.68 2.66 -24.53
CA GLN A 225 -6.30 4.06 -24.36
C GLN A 225 -5.11 4.22 -23.38
N ARG A 226 -5.11 3.52 -22.25
CA ARG A 226 -4.04 3.62 -21.26
C ARG A 226 -2.71 2.99 -21.68
N LEU A 227 -2.75 1.96 -22.52
CA LEU A 227 -1.55 1.18 -22.89
C LEU A 227 -0.94 1.63 -24.23
N LEU A 228 -1.74 2.20 -25.13
CA LEU A 228 -1.33 2.52 -26.51
C LEU A 228 -1.59 3.98 -26.91
N GLY A 229 -2.18 4.80 -26.02
CA GLY A 229 -2.38 6.23 -26.21
C GLY A 229 -1.41 7.04 -25.37
#